data_AF-A0AB38D1F0-F1
#
_entry.id   AF-A0AB38D1F0-F1
#
_cell.length_a   1.000
_cell.length_b   1.000
_cell.length_c   1.000
_cell.angle_alpha   90.00
_cell.angle_beta   90.00
_cell.angle_gamma   90.00
#
_symmetry.space_group_name_H-M   'P 1'
#
loop_
_entity.id
_entity.type
_entity.pdbx_description
1 polymer ?
#
loop_
_entity_poly.entity_id
_entity_poly.type
_entity_poly.pdbx_seq_one_letter_code
_entity_poly.pdbx_strand_id
1 'polypeptide(L)'
;MARVSAATKVIEDAVSDFFAELVGEVRVPEPLEVAPGIVLTCPTKAEVNELMKAKTEEEAQKLIFGDAYDEAMKLFDPHPIQVWNKFMDKYNEHFFGDKSKGK
;
A
#
# COMPACT_ATOMS: atom_id res chain seq x y z
N MET A 1 -27.23 -29.13 -10.24
CA MET A 1 -26.89 -28.00 -11.15
C MET A 1 -27.67 -26.78 -10.70
N ALA A 2 -27.02 -25.81 -10.06
CA ALA A 2 -27.66 -24.60 -9.59
C ALA A 2 -27.92 -23.65 -10.77
N ARG A 3 -29.17 -23.22 -10.95
CA ARG A 3 -29.52 -22.17 -11.91
C ARG A 3 -29.03 -20.85 -11.33
N VAL A 4 -27.88 -20.37 -11.79
CA VAL A 4 -27.46 -18.97 -11.59
C VAL A 4 -28.50 -18.11 -12.32
N SER A 5 -29.14 -17.16 -11.62
CA SER A 5 -30.15 -16.30 -12.22
C SER A 5 -29.49 -15.36 -13.23
N ALA A 6 -30.17 -15.03 -14.33
CA ALA A 6 -29.65 -14.10 -15.34
C ALA A 6 -29.25 -12.74 -14.75
N ALA A 7 -29.94 -12.28 -13.70
CA ALA A 7 -29.59 -11.05 -12.99
C ALA A 7 -28.26 -11.15 -12.23
N THR A 8 -27.95 -12.32 -11.66
CA THR A 8 -26.67 -12.58 -10.96
C THR A 8 -25.51 -12.56 -11.95
N LYS A 9 -25.71 -13.17 -13.13
CA LYS A 9 -24.70 -13.20 -14.19
C LYS A 9 -24.42 -11.80 -14.77
N VAL A 10 -25.45 -10.98 -14.98
CA VAL A 10 -25.28 -9.59 -15.45
C VAL A 10 -24.50 -8.73 -14.46
N ILE A 11 -24.68 -8.95 -13.14
CA ILE A 11 -23.92 -8.24 -12.12
C ILE A 11 -22.47 -8.73 -12.09
N GLU A 12 -22.23 -10.05 -12.16
CA GLU A 12 -20.87 -10.61 -12.23
C GLU A 12 -20.12 -10.13 -13.48
N ASP A 13 -20.77 -10.12 -14.64
CA ASP A 13 -20.19 -9.66 -15.90
C ASP A 13 -19.94 -8.12 -15.87
N ALA A 14 -20.86 -7.31 -15.34
CA ALA A 14 -20.66 -5.86 -15.21
C ALA A 14 -19.61 -5.47 -14.16
N VAL A 15 -19.51 -6.22 -13.06
CA VAL A 15 -18.42 -6.06 -12.08
C VAL A 15 -17.09 -6.48 -12.70
N SER A 16 -17.08 -7.51 -13.56
CA SER A 16 -15.89 -7.93 -14.30
C SER A 16 -15.42 -6.85 -15.27
N ASP A 17 -16.32 -6.25 -16.05
CA ASP A 17 -15.95 -5.21 -17.04
C ASP A 17 -15.46 -3.93 -16.35
N PHE A 18 -16.17 -3.44 -15.33
CA PHE A 18 -15.77 -2.24 -14.59
C PHE A 18 -14.49 -2.45 -13.78
N PHE A 19 -14.33 -3.60 -13.11
CA PHE A 19 -13.12 -3.87 -12.33
C PHE A 19 -11.90 -4.07 -13.23
N ALA A 20 -12.05 -4.74 -14.38
CA ALA A 20 -10.98 -4.88 -15.36
C ALA A 20 -10.56 -3.52 -15.95
N GLU A 21 -11.52 -2.63 -16.23
CA GLU A 21 -11.25 -1.25 -16.65
C GLU A 21 -10.45 -0.50 -15.58
N LEU A 22 -10.90 -0.54 -14.32
CA LEU A 22 -10.17 0.09 -13.21
C LEU A 22 -8.73 -0.44 -13.08
N VAL A 23 -8.53 -1.75 -13.15
CA VAL A 23 -7.18 -2.35 -13.09
C VAL A 23 -6.33 -1.91 -14.29
N GLY A 24 -6.93 -1.79 -15.48
CA GLY A 24 -6.24 -1.33 -16.68
C GLY A 24 -5.86 0.16 -16.66
N GLU A 25 -6.66 0.99 -16.00
CA GLU A 25 -6.42 2.44 -15.90
C GLU A 25 -5.49 2.83 -14.74
N VAL A 26 -5.49 2.06 -13.66
CA VAL A 26 -4.67 2.37 -12.48
C VAL A 26 -3.22 2.03 -12.74
N ARG A 27 -2.38 3.06 -12.77
CA ARG A 27 -0.93 2.89 -12.70
C ARG A 27 -0.52 2.59 -11.25
N VAL A 28 -0.12 1.35 -11.00
CA VAL A 28 0.49 0.97 -9.72
C VAL A 28 1.88 1.62 -9.62
N PRO A 29 2.21 2.31 -8.52
CA PRO A 29 3.56 2.82 -8.29
C PRO A 29 4.60 1.69 -8.28
N GLU A 30 5.77 1.97 -8.86
CA GLU A 30 6.93 1.07 -8.81
C GLU A 30 7.38 0.82 -7.36
N PRO A 31 8.08 -0.28 -7.06
CA PRO A 31 8.67 -0.49 -5.74
C PRO A 31 9.64 0.64 -5.35
N LEU A 32 9.64 0.98 -4.06
CA LEU A 32 10.53 2.00 -3.49
C LEU A 32 11.73 1.31 -2.83
N GLU A 33 12.91 1.47 -3.43
CA GLU A 33 14.17 1.00 -2.85
C GLU A 33 14.68 2.01 -1.81
N VAL A 34 14.67 1.60 -0.54
CA VAL A 34 15.07 2.44 0.61
C VAL A 34 16.58 2.32 0.85
N ALA A 35 17.09 1.11 0.74
CA ALA A 35 18.51 0.76 0.84
C ALA A 35 18.73 -0.62 0.18
N PRO A 36 19.98 -1.04 -0.08
CA PRO A 36 20.26 -2.39 -0.59
C PRO A 36 19.62 -3.45 0.31
N GLY A 37 18.66 -4.22 -0.24
CA GLY A 37 17.93 -5.25 0.50
C GLY A 37 16.67 -4.79 1.24
N ILE A 38 16.32 -3.49 1.20
CA ILE A 38 15.08 -2.94 1.76
C ILE A 38 14.27 -2.32 0.63
N VAL A 39 13.29 -3.07 0.13
CA VAL A 39 12.41 -2.67 -0.98
C VAL A 39 10.97 -2.73 -0.52
N LEU A 40 10.24 -1.62 -0.68
CA LEU A 40 8.83 -1.51 -0.31
C LEU A 40 7.97 -1.61 -1.58
N THR A 41 6.94 -2.44 -1.55
CA THR A 41 5.97 -2.53 -2.65
C THR A 41 4.73 -1.69 -2.36
N CYS A 42 4.00 -1.31 -3.40
CA CYS A 42 2.72 -0.63 -3.23
C CYS A 42 1.79 -1.49 -2.37
N PRO A 43 1.31 -0.99 -1.22
CA PRO A 43 0.50 -1.79 -0.31
C PRO A 43 -0.88 -2.04 -0.91
N THR A 44 -1.42 -3.22 -0.64
CA THR A 44 -2.79 -3.60 -0.95
C THR A 44 -3.77 -2.87 -0.03
N LYS A 45 -5.04 -2.84 -0.43
CA LYS A 45 -6.13 -2.31 0.42
C LYS A 45 -6.21 -3.01 1.78
N ALA A 46 -5.90 -4.31 1.85
CA ALA A 46 -5.92 -5.06 3.10
C ALA A 46 -4.81 -4.56 4.06
N GLU A 47 -3.58 -4.45 3.57
CA GLU A 47 -2.44 -3.95 4.35
C GLU A 47 -2.65 -2.51 4.81
N VAL A 48 -3.21 -1.64 3.95
CA VAL A 48 -3.58 -0.28 4.35
C VAL A 48 -4.63 -0.29 5.47
N ASN A 49 -5.64 -1.16 5.39
CA ASN A 49 -6.65 -1.28 6.45
C ASN A 49 -6.05 -1.78 7.77
N GLU A 50 -5.05 -2.65 7.72
CA GLU A 50 -4.33 -3.10 8.90
C GLU A 50 -3.45 -1.99 9.47
N LEU A 51 -2.76 -1.24 8.61
CA LEU A 51 -1.95 -0.09 9.00
C LEU A 51 -2.80 0.98 9.70
N MET A 52 -4.00 1.24 9.20
CA MET A 52 -4.94 2.19 9.81
C MET A 52 -5.51 1.71 11.16
N LYS A 53 -5.40 0.43 11.47
CA LYS A 53 -5.83 -0.16 12.76
C LYS A 53 -4.68 -0.35 13.74
N ALA A 54 -3.44 -0.18 13.30
CA ALA A 54 -2.27 -0.30 14.15
C ALA A 54 -2.39 0.65 15.36
N LYS A 55 -2.10 0.12 16.55
CA LYS A 55 -2.26 0.86 17.82
C LYS A 55 -0.94 1.42 18.30
N THR A 56 0.16 0.87 17.81
CA THR A 56 1.51 1.29 18.15
C THR A 56 2.29 1.65 16.91
N GLU A 57 3.32 2.47 17.10
CA GLU A 57 4.25 2.80 16.02
C GLU A 57 4.97 1.55 15.52
N GLU A 58 5.41 0.66 16.42
CA GLU A 58 6.06 -0.60 16.06
C GLU A 58 5.19 -1.50 15.17
N GLU A 59 3.90 -1.62 15.47
CA GLU A 59 2.94 -2.37 14.64
C GLU A 59 2.85 -1.75 13.24
N ALA A 60 2.72 -0.43 13.15
CA ALA A 60 2.67 0.28 11.87
C ALA A 60 3.97 0.10 11.06
N GLN A 61 5.12 0.19 11.72
CA GLN A 61 6.43 0.00 11.09
C GLN A 61 6.61 -1.43 10.58
N LYS A 62 6.18 -2.44 11.34
CA LYS A 62 6.20 -3.85 10.87
C LYS A 62 5.29 -4.06 9.66
N LEU A 63 4.14 -3.38 9.61
CA LEU A 63 3.25 -3.42 8.44
C LEU A 63 3.84 -2.72 7.21
N ILE A 64 4.60 -1.64 7.41
CA ILE A 64 5.28 -0.93 6.31
C ILE A 64 6.46 -1.73 5.76
N PHE A 65 7.32 -2.25 6.63
CA PHE A 65 8.58 -2.88 6.23
C PHE A 65 8.52 -4.40 6.10
N GLY A 66 7.50 -5.05 6.66
CA GLY A 66 7.35 -6.50 6.64
C GLY A 66 8.60 -7.21 7.15
N ASP A 67 9.10 -8.15 6.35
CA ASP A 67 10.30 -8.94 6.64
C ASP A 67 11.58 -8.09 6.78
N ALA A 68 11.59 -6.88 6.20
CA ALA A 68 12.74 -5.96 6.29
C ALA A 68 12.72 -5.07 7.54
N TYR A 69 11.76 -5.25 8.46
CA TYR A 69 11.60 -4.41 9.65
C TYR A 69 12.89 -4.28 10.47
N ASP A 70 13.54 -5.40 10.81
CA ASP A 70 14.74 -5.37 11.66
C ASP A 70 15.91 -4.62 10.99
N GLU A 71 16.09 -4.80 9.69
CA GLU A 71 17.13 -4.09 8.92
C GLU A 71 16.79 -2.62 8.73
N ALA A 72 15.50 -2.29 8.57
CA ALA A 72 15.04 -0.91 8.51
C ALA A 72 15.26 -0.17 9.84
N MET A 73 14.97 -0.80 10.98
CA MET A 73 15.20 -0.16 12.28
C MET A 73 16.69 0.05 12.54
N LYS A 74 17.56 -0.92 12.19
CA LYS A 74 19.03 -0.69 12.23
C LYS A 74 19.49 0.49 11.38
N LEU A 75 18.81 0.74 10.25
CA LEU A 75 19.10 1.88 9.38
C LEU A 75 18.62 3.20 9.99
N PHE A 76 17.40 3.25 10.53
CA PHE A 76 16.77 4.50 10.97
C PHE A 76 17.06 4.88 12.43
N ASP A 77 17.11 3.92 13.37
CA ASP A 77 17.25 4.18 14.81
C ASP A 77 18.48 5.03 15.19
N PRO A 78 19.65 4.89 14.55
CA PRO A 78 20.81 5.72 14.89
C PRO A 78 20.70 7.17 14.40
N HIS A 79 19.71 7.49 13.57
CA HIS A 79 19.58 8.78 12.91
C HIS A 79 18.53 9.69 13.59
N PRO A 80 18.62 11.01 13.41
CA PRO A 80 17.60 11.93 13.91
C PRO A 80 16.22 11.63 13.32
N ILE A 81 15.17 11.83 14.13
CA ILE A 81 13.76 11.60 13.75
C ILE A 81 13.34 12.35 12.47
N GLN A 82 14.01 13.45 12.11
CA GLN A 82 13.75 14.19 10.88
C GLN A 82 14.03 13.37 9.62
N VAL A 83 15.00 12.44 9.68
CA VAL A 83 15.29 11.50 8.57
C VAL A 83 14.10 10.57 8.38
N TRP A 84 13.57 10.02 9.47
CA TRP A 84 12.37 9.19 9.46
C TRP A 84 11.16 9.96 8.94
N ASN A 85 10.91 11.17 9.44
CA ASN A 85 9.81 12.01 8.96
C ASN A 85 9.92 12.25 7.45
N LYS A 86 11.12 12.54 6.95
CA LYS A 86 11.34 12.76 5.52
C LYS A 86 11.17 11.48 4.69
N PHE A 87 11.54 10.33 5.24
CA PHE A 87 11.24 9.03 4.63
C PHE A 87 9.72 8.82 4.55
N MET A 88 8.98 9.03 5.65
CA MET A 88 7.52 8.89 5.67
C MET A 88 6.82 9.85 4.71
N ASP A 89 7.30 11.08 4.55
CA ASP A 89 6.79 12.02 3.55
C ASP A 89 6.92 11.44 2.14
N LYS A 90 8.11 10.94 1.77
CA LYS A 90 8.38 10.36 0.45
C LYS A 90 7.60 9.07 0.22
N TYR A 91 7.55 8.19 1.22
CA TYR A 91 6.76 6.96 1.19
C TYR A 91 5.28 7.27 0.92
N ASN A 92 4.72 8.25 1.63
CA ASN A 92 3.33 8.65 1.47
C ASN A 92 3.06 9.26 0.08
N GLU A 93 3.92 10.17 -0.37
CA GLU A 93 3.82 10.80 -1.68
C GLU A 93 3.89 9.76 -2.81
N HIS A 94 4.78 8.77 -2.69
CA HIS A 94 5.02 7.76 -3.71
C HIS A 94 3.87 6.75 -3.84
N PHE A 95 3.35 6.22 -2.72
CA PHE A 95 2.32 5.17 -2.75
C PHE A 95 0.89 5.67 -2.64
N PHE A 96 0.66 6.84 -2.04
CA PHE A 96 -0.68 7.37 -1.80
C PHE A 96 -0.94 8.70 -2.50
N GLY A 97 0.06 9.25 -3.19
CA GLY A 97 -0.02 10.53 -3.88
C GLY A 97 0.09 11.72 -2.92
N ASP A 98 0.20 12.91 -3.52
CA ASP A 98 0.26 14.16 -2.79
C ASP A 98 -1.13 14.53 -2.24
N LYS A 99 -1.25 14.64 -0.91
CA LYS A 99 -2.49 15.06 -0.23
C LYS A 99 -3.01 16.42 -0.74
N SER A 100 -2.15 17.24 -1.34
CA SER A 100 -2.52 18.55 -1.90
C SER A 100 -3.18 18.48 -3.29
N LYS A 101 -3.07 17.34 -4.00
CA LYS A 101 -3.62 17.16 -5.35
C LYS A 101 -4.98 16.47 -5.39
N GLY A 102 -5.56 16.17 -4.23
CA GLY A 102 -6.95 15.75 -4.08
C GLY A 102 -7.88 16.95 -3.86
N LYS A 103 -8.12 17.75 -4.89
CA LYS A 103 -9.21 18.72 -4.92
C LYS A 103 -9.79 18.84 -6.33
#